data_AF-A0A1Q8YCF7-F1
#
_entry.id   AF-A0A1Q8YCF7-F1
#
_cell.length_a   1.000
_cell.length_b   1.000
_cell.length_c   1.000
_cell.angle_alpha   90.00
_cell.angle_beta   90.00
_cell.angle_gamma   90.00
#
_symmetry.space_group_name_H-M   'P 1'
#
loop_
_entity.id
_entity.type
_entity.pdbx_description
1 polymer ?
#
loop_
_entity_poly.entity_id
_entity_poly.type
_entity_poly.pdbx_seq_one_letter_code
_entity_poly.pdbx_strand_id
1 'polypeptide(L)'
;MCPQYEIDTPQEFAHFLAQACHETDHFATLREYASGRGYEGRVNLGNTQPGDGVRFKGRGIFQTTGRANYMQLGPKKGRHDLFVNNPELLE
;
A
#
# COMPACT_ATOMS: atom_id res chain seq x y z
N MET A 1 2.00 -13.42 17.53
CA MET A 1 2.88 -14.03 16.51
C MET A 1 2.07 -14.30 15.25
N CYS A 2 2.65 -14.12 14.08
CA CYS A 2 1.96 -14.22 12.78
C CYS A 2 2.71 -15.19 11.84
N PRO A 3 2.75 -16.50 12.16
CA PRO A 3 3.61 -17.47 11.48
C PRO A 3 3.24 -17.72 10.02
N GLN A 4 1.99 -17.51 9.63
CA GLN A 4 1.58 -17.55 8.22
C GLN A 4 2.35 -16.53 7.35
N TYR A 5 2.85 -15.46 7.98
CA TYR A 5 3.60 -14.39 7.32
C TYR A 5 5.07 -14.37 7.75
N GLU A 6 5.56 -15.46 8.36
CA GLU A 6 6.97 -15.61 8.78
C GLU A 6 7.40 -14.51 9.78
N ILE A 7 6.48 -14.11 10.67
CA ILE A 7 6.76 -13.23 11.82
C ILE A 7 6.66 -14.08 13.08
N ASP A 8 7.78 -14.73 13.41
CA ASP A 8 7.85 -15.88 14.32
C ASP A 8 8.49 -15.57 15.67
N THR A 9 9.26 -14.48 15.75
CA THR A 9 9.92 -14.02 16.98
C THR A 9 9.31 -12.73 17.55
N PRO A 10 9.34 -12.53 18.88
CA PRO A 10 8.88 -11.29 19.49
C PRO A 10 9.56 -10.03 18.91
N GLN A 11 10.82 -10.15 18.52
CA GLN A 11 11.61 -9.06 17.92
C GLN A 11 11.09 -8.68 16.53
N GLU A 12 10.77 -9.65 15.67
CA GLU A 12 10.16 -9.38 14.36
C GLU A 12 8.80 -8.72 14.51
N PHE A 13 7.99 -9.20 15.47
CA PHE A 13 6.69 -8.60 15.74
C PHE A 13 6.80 -7.16 16.26
N ALA A 14 7.74 -6.91 17.18
CA ALA A 14 8.01 -5.57 17.68
C ALA A 14 8.51 -4.63 16.57
N HIS A 15 9.41 -5.11 15.70
CA HIS A 15 9.90 -4.33 14.58
C HIS A 15 8.79 -4.03 13.55
N PHE A 16 7.96 -5.02 13.23
CA PHE A 16 6.79 -4.84 12.38
C PHE A 16 5.86 -3.75 12.92
N LEU A 17 5.53 -3.81 14.21
CA LEU A 17 4.67 -2.81 14.85
C LEU A 17 5.31 -1.43 14.89
N ALA A 18 6.62 -1.35 15.14
CA ALA A 18 7.34 -0.08 15.16
C ALA A 18 7.33 0.59 13.77
N GLN A 19 7.59 -0.17 12.72
CA GLN A 19 7.53 0.33 11.34
C GLN A 19 6.10 0.70 10.96
N ALA A 20 5.12 -0.14 11.28
CA ALA A 20 3.71 0.15 11.04
C ALA A 20 3.28 1.46 11.73
N CYS A 21 3.66 1.65 12.98
CA CYS A 21 3.40 2.88 13.74
C CYS A 21 4.04 4.11 13.05
N HIS A 22 5.30 4.00 12.61
CA HIS A 22 6.01 5.10 11.97
C HIS A 22 5.37 5.52 10.63
N GLU A 23 5.07 4.56 9.76
CA GLU A 23 4.55 4.80 8.41
C GLU A 23 3.10 5.29 8.38
N THR A 24 2.36 5.10 9.48
CA THR A 24 0.93 5.43 9.62
C THR A 24 0.65 6.63 10.52
N ASP A 25 1.69 7.39 10.88
CA ASP A 25 1.60 8.48 11.84
C ASP A 25 0.93 8.02 13.15
N HIS A 26 1.56 7.05 13.80
CA HIS A 26 1.06 6.46 15.04
C HIS A 26 -0.31 5.79 14.90
N PHE A 27 -0.56 5.14 13.76
CA PHE A 27 -1.84 4.54 13.40
C PHE A 27 -3.00 5.53 13.22
N ALA A 28 -2.70 6.82 13.03
CA ALA A 28 -3.72 7.85 12.78
C ALA A 28 -4.25 7.83 11.35
N THR A 29 -3.47 7.34 10.37
CA THR A 29 -3.89 7.29 8.97
C THR A 29 -3.33 6.09 8.22
N LEU A 30 -4.13 5.55 7.30
CA LEU A 30 -3.70 4.57 6.30
C LEU A 30 -3.62 5.18 4.89
N ARG A 31 -3.76 6.50 4.77
CA ARG A 31 -3.71 7.23 3.51
C ARG A 31 -2.68 8.33 3.61
N GLU A 32 -1.77 8.41 2.63
CA GLU A 32 -0.80 9.52 2.62
C GLU A 32 -1.53 10.88 2.58
N TYR A 33 -0.92 11.90 3.18
CA TYR A 33 -1.46 13.26 3.15
C TYR A 33 -1.25 13.94 1.79
N ALA A 34 -0.21 13.57 1.04
CA ALA A 34 0.08 14.16 -0.26
C ALA A 34 -1.04 13.87 -1.28
N SER A 35 -1.24 14.76 -2.26
CA SER A 35 -2.36 14.61 -3.21
C SER A 35 -2.26 13.41 -4.16
N GLY A 36 -1.10 12.77 -4.28
CA GLY A 36 -0.81 11.74 -5.29
C GLY A 36 -0.49 12.30 -6.68
N ARG A 37 -0.71 13.60 -6.95
CA ARG A 37 -0.41 14.24 -8.25
C ARG A 37 1.06 14.08 -8.66
N GLY A 38 1.97 13.99 -7.70
CA GLY A 38 3.40 13.76 -7.96
C GLY A 38 3.73 12.38 -8.56
N TYR A 39 2.79 11.43 -8.53
CA TYR A 39 2.94 10.10 -9.12
C TYR A 39 2.33 10.00 -10.53
N GLU A 40 1.71 11.05 -11.04
CA GLU A 40 1.11 11.05 -12.38
C GLU A 40 2.17 10.78 -13.45
N GLY A 41 1.88 9.88 -14.39
CA GLY A 41 2.80 9.53 -15.48
C GLY A 41 4.07 8.78 -15.05
N ARG A 42 4.23 8.40 -13.77
CA ARG A 42 5.40 7.65 -13.31
C ARG A 42 5.37 6.20 -13.81
N VAL A 43 6.09 5.95 -14.90
CA VAL A 43 6.18 4.64 -15.56
C VAL A 43 6.72 3.55 -14.64
N ASN A 44 7.70 3.86 -13.78
CA ASN A 44 8.26 2.89 -12.83
C ASN A 44 7.25 2.44 -11.75
N LEU A 45 6.16 3.19 -11.55
CA LEU A 45 5.03 2.84 -10.68
C LEU A 45 3.86 2.21 -11.44
N GLY A 46 3.98 2.04 -12.77
CA GLY A 46 2.92 1.59 -13.65
C GLY A 46 1.82 2.63 -13.89
N ASN A 47 2.03 3.89 -13.49
CA ASN A 47 1.06 4.97 -13.67
C ASN A 47 1.15 5.52 -15.10
N THR A 48 0.57 4.78 -16.05
CA THR A 48 0.65 5.10 -17.49
C THR A 48 -0.66 5.63 -18.06
N GLN A 49 -1.74 5.65 -17.27
CA GLN A 49 -3.03 6.20 -17.68
C GLN A 49 -3.30 7.54 -17.00
N PRO A 50 -3.97 8.49 -17.68
CA PRO A 50 -4.35 9.76 -17.06
C PRO A 50 -5.17 9.57 -15.78
N GLY A 51 -4.75 10.22 -14.70
CA GLY A 51 -5.39 10.17 -13.39
C GLY A 51 -4.82 9.09 -12.44
N ASP A 52 -3.88 8.28 -12.91
CA ASP A 52 -3.26 7.22 -12.12
C ASP A 52 -2.55 7.73 -10.87
N GLY A 53 -1.96 8.92 -10.90
CA GLY A 53 -1.22 9.45 -9.78
C GLY A 53 -2.10 9.63 -8.54
N VAL A 54 -3.24 10.30 -8.71
CA VAL A 54 -4.20 10.52 -7.62
C VAL A 54 -4.94 9.24 -7.27
N ARG A 55 -5.28 8.42 -8.28
CA ARG A 55 -6.01 7.17 -8.07
C ARG A 55 -5.19 6.17 -7.24
N PHE A 56 -3.92 5.99 -7.59
CA PHE A 56 -2.99 5.04 -6.95
C PHE A 56 -1.97 5.74 -6.04
N LYS A 57 -2.44 6.78 -5.35
CA LYS A 57 -1.74 7.44 -4.25
C LYS A 57 -1.50 6.46 -3.08
N GLY A 58 -0.51 6.73 -2.24
CA GLY A 58 -0.07 5.91 -1.11
C GLY A 58 -1.20 5.55 -0.13
N ARG A 59 -1.39 4.24 0.08
CA ARG A 59 -2.35 3.67 1.05
C ARG A 59 -1.83 2.43 1.78
N GLY A 60 -2.47 2.12 2.90
CA GLY A 60 -2.16 0.99 3.76
C GLY A 60 -0.96 1.24 4.67
N ILE A 61 -0.70 0.25 5.54
CA ILE A 61 0.30 0.33 6.61
C ILE A 61 1.70 0.70 6.09
N PHE A 62 2.06 0.26 4.89
CA PHE A 62 3.38 0.49 4.28
C PHE A 62 3.30 1.25 2.95
N GLN A 63 2.36 2.20 2.82
CA GLN A 63 2.31 3.17 1.73
C GLN A 63 2.40 2.57 0.31
N THR A 64 1.53 1.60 0.01
CA THR A 64 1.40 1.03 -1.35
C THR A 64 1.03 2.14 -2.32
N THR A 65 1.91 2.38 -3.31
CA THR A 65 1.78 3.49 -4.26
C THR A 65 1.98 2.98 -5.69
N GLY A 66 1.15 3.43 -6.63
CA GLY A 66 1.30 3.14 -8.06
C GLY A 66 0.50 1.93 -8.55
N ARG A 67 -0.09 2.04 -9.74
CA ARG A 67 -0.95 1.02 -10.37
C ARG A 67 -0.31 -0.38 -10.36
N ALA A 68 0.98 -0.48 -10.67
CA ALA A 68 1.68 -1.76 -10.72
C ALA A 68 1.69 -2.47 -9.36
N ASN A 69 1.83 -1.72 -8.27
CA ASN A 69 1.85 -2.28 -6.92
C ASN A 69 0.44 -2.70 -6.47
N TYR A 70 -0.58 -1.89 -6.78
CA TYR A 70 -1.97 -2.25 -6.53
C TYR A 70 -2.38 -3.55 -7.25
N MET A 71 -1.93 -3.74 -8.50
CA MET A 71 -2.21 -4.96 -9.27
C MET A 71 -1.55 -6.20 -8.67
N GLN A 72 -0.36 -6.07 -8.07
CA GLN A 72 0.35 -7.20 -7.45
C GLN A 72 -0.30 -7.69 -6.13
N LEU A 73 -1.12 -6.86 -5.48
CA LEU A 73 -1.82 -7.24 -4.24
C LEU A 73 -3.06 -8.10 -4.50
N GLY A 74 -3.73 -7.93 -5.64
CA GLY A 74 -4.94 -8.66 -6.01
C GLY A 74 -4.81 -10.20 -6.01
N PRO A 75 -3.80 -10.79 -6.67
CA PRO A 75 -3.61 -12.24 -6.68
C PRO A 75 -3.49 -12.85 -5.28
N LYS A 76 -2.82 -12.15 -4.34
CA LYS A 76 -2.69 -12.61 -2.94
C LYS A 76 -4.03 -12.69 -2.19
N LYS A 77 -5.08 -12.08 -2.73
CA LYS A 77 -6.46 -12.11 -2.20
C LYS A 77 -7.42 -12.93 -3.10
N GLY A 78 -6.89 -13.65 -4.09
CA GLY A 78 -7.69 -14.42 -5.05
C GLY A 78 -8.51 -13.55 -6.01
N ARG A 79 -8.21 -12.25 -6.11
CA ARG A 79 -8.94 -11.28 -6.96
C ARG A 79 -7.97 -10.30 -7.60
N HIS A 80 -7.49 -10.62 -8.80
CA HIS A 80 -6.38 -9.93 -9.49
C HIS A 80 -6.52 -8.40 -9.60
N ASP A 81 -7.73 -7.89 -9.83
CA ASP A 81 -8.01 -6.48 -10.09
C ASP A 81 -8.67 -5.76 -8.91
N LEU A 82 -8.85 -6.44 -7.77
CA LEU A 82 -9.61 -5.93 -6.62
C LEU A 82 -9.15 -4.51 -6.21
N PHE A 83 -7.86 -4.35 -5.96
CA PHE A 83 -7.30 -3.08 -5.50
C PHE A 83 -7.10 -2.08 -6.64
N VAL A 84 -7.01 -2.53 -7.90
CA VAL A 84 -6.98 -1.61 -9.05
C VAL A 84 -8.36 -0.94 -9.22
N ASN A 85 -9.42 -1.72 -9.05
CA ASN A 85 -10.80 -1.27 -9.16
C ASN A 85 -11.28 -0.50 -7.92
N ASN A 86 -10.79 -0.89 -6.74
CA ASN A 86 -11.22 -0.36 -5.44
C ASN A 86 -9.97 -0.01 -4.59
N PRO A 87 -9.17 1.00 -4.98
CA PRO A 87 -7.91 1.33 -4.31
C PRO A 87 -8.09 1.74 -2.85
N GLU A 88 -9.24 2.28 -2.49
CA GLU A 88 -9.64 2.65 -1.13
C GLU A 88 -9.77 1.46 -0.17
N LEU A 89 -9.84 0.22 -0.65
CA LEU A 89 -9.84 -0.98 0.22
C LEU A 89 -8.50 -1.23 0.93
N LEU A 90 -7.48 -0.39 0.67
CA LEU A 90 -6.23 -0.36 1.42
C LEU A 90 -6.24 0.65 2.58
N GLU A 91 -7.29 1.46 2.71
CA GLU A 91 -7.50 2.42 3.81
C GLU A 91 -8.25 1.79 4.99
#